data_AF-A0A2E7RIM6-F1
#
_entry.id   AF-A0A2E7RIM6-F1
#
_cell.length_a   1.000
_cell.length_b   1.000
_cell.length_c   1.000
_cell.angle_alpha   90.00
_cell.angle_beta   90.00
_cell.angle_gamma   90.00
#
_symmetry.space_group_name_H-M   'P 1'
#
loop_
_entity.id
_entity.type
_entity.pdbx_description
1 polymer ?
#
loop_
_entity_poly.entity_id
_entity_poly.type
_entity_poly.pdbx_seq_one_letter_code
_entity_poly.pdbx_strand_id
1 'polypeptide(L)'
;MYPRDGLDNWQSGHDLWPDAPDEDWNNWFWQLQNRLTTMGQLEEHLELTPEEREGCLFADNKLAVAITPYFFNLIDREDPDCPIRRQVVPRGAEMYASPEERLDPVGEDEHSPTPGIVHRYPDRVLFLVTDRCAAYCRYCTRSRMVSNAQDYNFHPAFEKGLQYLTDHTEIRDVLISGGDPLLLSDQKLDYLLGRLREIPHLEFIRIGTRIPIFLPQRITDGLQEILRAHGPIWMSLHANHPRECTLELKNACEKLAFAGVPLGNQSVLLRGVNDDEDTMQSLLHRLLMMRVRPYYLYQCDLITGSSHLRADPRRGLEIIRKLRGHTSGYAVPQFVIDAPGGGGKVPINPEYVEQITEKEITLRNFQGRVYHYPLDQPSALLRKEDFEGAFEEVFT
;
A
#
# COMPACT_ATOMS: atom_id res chain seq x y z
N MET A 1 -7.73 -20.08 -8.29
CA MET A 1 -8.24 -18.72 -8.56
C MET A 1 -9.47 -18.55 -7.67
N TYR A 2 -9.62 -17.44 -6.93
CA TYR A 2 -10.96 -17.13 -6.36
C TYR A 2 -11.93 -17.18 -7.55
N PRO A 3 -13.15 -17.71 -7.42
CA PRO A 3 -13.87 -18.30 -8.56
C PRO A 3 -14.19 -17.34 -9.72
N ARG A 4 -13.92 -16.04 -9.57
CA ARG A 4 -14.17 -14.98 -10.56
C ARG A 4 -12.96 -14.10 -10.92
N ASP A 5 -11.75 -14.38 -10.43
CA ASP A 5 -10.56 -13.53 -10.64
C ASP A 5 -9.78 -13.81 -11.95
N GLY A 6 -10.43 -14.37 -12.97
CA GLY A 6 -9.83 -14.60 -14.29
C GLY A 6 -9.25 -13.33 -14.90
N LEU A 7 -8.13 -13.44 -15.61
CA LEU A 7 -7.47 -12.31 -16.29
C LEU A 7 -8.39 -11.64 -17.32
N ASP A 8 -9.31 -12.39 -17.92
CA ASP A 8 -10.30 -11.87 -18.87
C ASP A 8 -11.26 -10.85 -18.24
N ASN A 9 -11.34 -10.81 -16.90
CA ASN A 9 -12.15 -9.85 -16.14
C ASN A 9 -11.35 -8.63 -15.65
N TRP A 10 -10.07 -8.52 -16.02
CA TRP A 10 -9.21 -7.41 -15.61
C TRP A 10 -9.33 -6.30 -16.66
N GLN A 11 -9.57 -5.08 -16.19
CA GLN A 11 -9.69 -3.93 -17.07
C GLN A 11 -8.36 -3.68 -17.81
N SER A 12 -8.46 -3.16 -19.03
CA SER A 12 -7.34 -2.70 -19.85
C SER A 12 -7.84 -1.66 -20.86
N GLY A 13 -6.92 -0.87 -21.41
CA GLY A 13 -7.22 0.11 -22.45
C GLY A 13 -7.62 1.48 -21.90
N HIS A 14 -8.21 2.29 -22.78
CA HIS A 14 -8.44 3.72 -22.57
C HIS A 14 -9.82 4.17 -23.07
N ASP A 15 -10.86 3.38 -22.78
CA ASP A 15 -12.23 3.57 -23.28
C ASP A 15 -12.79 4.99 -23.05
N LEU A 16 -12.43 5.67 -21.95
CA LEU A 16 -12.84 7.06 -21.69
C LEU A 16 -12.03 8.12 -22.45
N TRP A 17 -10.94 7.73 -23.10
CA TRP A 17 -10.09 8.54 -23.97
C TRP A 17 -9.95 7.91 -25.36
N PRO A 18 -11.04 7.78 -26.13
CA PRO A 18 -11.02 7.10 -27.43
C PRO A 18 -10.14 7.81 -28.47
N ASP A 19 -9.92 9.12 -28.31
CA ASP A 19 -9.12 9.94 -29.22
C ASP A 19 -7.64 10.01 -28.82
N ALA A 20 -7.24 9.45 -27.67
CA ALA A 20 -5.84 9.41 -27.27
C ALA A 20 -5.11 8.30 -28.06
N PRO A 21 -4.05 8.62 -28.84
CA PRO A 21 -3.26 7.60 -29.50
C PRO A 21 -2.58 6.67 -28.48
N ASP A 22 -2.39 5.40 -28.85
CA ASP A 22 -1.71 4.42 -27.99
C ASP A 22 -0.32 4.90 -27.52
N GLU A 23 0.43 5.61 -28.36
CA GLU A 23 1.74 6.16 -28.02
C GLU A 23 1.65 7.16 -26.86
N ASP A 24 0.65 8.05 -26.91
CA ASP A 24 0.39 9.04 -25.86
C ASP A 24 -0.15 8.37 -24.59
N TRP A 25 -1.11 7.45 -24.74
CA TRP A 25 -1.67 6.72 -23.61
C TRP A 25 -0.60 5.96 -22.81
N ASN A 26 0.34 5.34 -23.53
CA ASN A 26 1.46 4.60 -22.94
C ASN A 26 2.63 5.50 -22.51
N ASN A 27 2.56 6.81 -22.74
CA ASN A 27 3.55 7.77 -22.30
C ASN A 27 3.20 8.33 -20.92
N TRP A 28 4.03 8.03 -19.91
CA TRP A 28 3.79 8.49 -18.54
C TRP A 28 3.87 10.02 -18.38
N PHE A 29 4.59 10.72 -19.26
CA PHE A 29 4.58 12.19 -19.27
C PHE A 29 3.24 12.75 -19.74
N TRP A 30 2.67 12.16 -20.79
CA TRP A 30 1.34 12.55 -21.30
C TRP A 30 0.28 12.35 -20.21
N GLN A 31 0.29 11.20 -19.54
CA GLN A 31 -0.62 10.92 -18.42
C GLN A 31 -0.51 11.97 -17.29
N LEU A 32 0.70 12.46 -16.98
CA LEU A 32 0.91 13.48 -15.96
C LEU A 32 0.52 14.89 -16.41
N GLN A 33 0.70 15.21 -17.69
CA GLN A 33 0.30 16.48 -18.29
C GLN A 33 -1.23 16.60 -18.43
N ASN A 34 -1.90 15.48 -18.65
CA ASN A 34 -3.36 15.41 -18.84
C ASN A 34 -4.11 15.01 -17.58
N ARG A 35 -3.53 15.24 -16.39
CA ARG A 35 -4.24 14.99 -15.14
C ARG A 35 -5.47 15.89 -15.01
N LEU A 36 -6.54 15.30 -14.53
CA LEU A 36 -7.76 16.01 -14.15
C LEU A 36 -7.51 16.68 -12.80
N THR A 37 -7.42 18.01 -12.80
CA THR A 37 -6.99 18.83 -11.64
C THR A 37 -8.00 19.89 -11.23
N THR A 38 -9.11 20.00 -11.96
CA THR A 38 -10.19 20.94 -11.63
C THR A 38 -11.54 20.24 -11.67
N MET A 39 -12.54 20.80 -10.98
CA MET A 39 -13.91 20.29 -11.02
C MET A 39 -14.46 20.22 -12.45
N GLY A 40 -14.24 21.27 -13.26
CA GLY A 40 -14.73 21.31 -14.65
C GLY A 40 -14.17 20.17 -15.51
N GLN A 41 -12.86 19.87 -15.37
CA GLN A 41 -12.25 18.73 -16.05
C GLN A 41 -12.85 17.39 -15.61
N LEU A 42 -13.19 17.22 -14.33
CA LEU A 42 -13.90 16.01 -13.88
C LEU A 42 -15.30 15.93 -14.51
N GLU A 43 -16.03 17.05 -14.57
CA GLU A 43 -17.39 17.13 -15.12
C GLU A 43 -17.46 16.83 -16.62
N GLU A 44 -16.37 16.99 -17.38
CA GLU A 44 -16.28 16.55 -18.77
C GLU A 44 -16.44 15.03 -18.93
N HIS A 45 -16.06 14.25 -17.90
CA HIS A 45 -16.04 12.79 -17.95
C HIS A 45 -16.91 12.11 -16.89
N LEU A 46 -17.44 12.83 -15.91
CA LEU A 46 -18.15 12.25 -14.77
C LEU A 46 -19.25 13.18 -14.28
N GLU A 47 -20.46 12.66 -14.11
CA GLU A 47 -21.50 13.39 -13.41
C GLU A 47 -21.19 13.40 -11.90
N LEU A 48 -20.72 14.55 -11.41
CA LEU A 48 -20.43 14.73 -10.00
C LEU A 48 -21.73 14.74 -9.18
N THR A 49 -21.71 14.11 -8.02
CA THR A 49 -22.79 14.27 -7.03
C THR A 49 -22.71 15.66 -6.37
N PRO A 50 -23.77 16.13 -5.71
CA PRO A 50 -23.70 17.36 -4.93
C PRO A 50 -22.57 17.35 -3.88
N GLU A 51 -22.37 16.22 -3.20
CA GLU A 51 -21.30 16.02 -2.22
C GLU A 51 -19.91 16.15 -2.86
N GLU A 52 -19.71 15.63 -4.07
CA GLU A 52 -18.40 15.70 -4.72
C GLU A 52 -18.10 17.08 -5.30
N ARG A 53 -19.12 17.81 -5.75
CA ARG A 53 -18.97 19.22 -6.12
C ARG A 53 -18.52 20.04 -4.91
N GLU A 54 -19.17 19.87 -3.76
CA GLU A 54 -18.77 20.52 -2.51
C GLU A 54 -17.33 20.15 -2.12
N GLY A 55 -16.98 18.87 -2.20
CA GLY A 55 -15.62 18.40 -1.95
C GLY A 55 -14.59 19.01 -2.90
N CYS A 56 -14.90 19.11 -4.18
CA CYS A 56 -13.99 19.69 -5.18
C CYS A 56 -13.77 21.18 -4.93
N LEU A 57 -14.79 21.93 -4.51
CA LEU A 57 -14.67 23.33 -4.12
C LEU A 57 -13.82 23.50 -2.84
N PHE A 58 -13.87 22.53 -1.93
CA PHE A 58 -13.07 22.56 -0.71
C PHE A 58 -11.63 22.05 -0.89
N ALA A 59 -11.35 21.28 -1.95
CA ALA A 59 -10.11 20.50 -2.11
C ALA A 59 -8.82 21.31 -1.88
N ASP A 60 -8.76 22.56 -2.37
CA ASP A 60 -7.59 23.42 -2.24
C ASP A 60 -7.29 23.88 -0.81
N ASN A 61 -8.20 23.66 0.15
CA ASN A 61 -7.97 23.94 1.57
C ASN A 61 -7.46 22.71 2.35
N LYS A 62 -7.37 21.53 1.71
CA LYS A 62 -7.01 20.27 2.38
C LYS A 62 -6.05 19.43 1.55
N LEU A 63 -6.45 19.06 0.34
CA LEU A 63 -5.68 18.20 -0.53
C LEU A 63 -6.20 18.41 -1.94
N ALA A 64 -5.36 18.96 -2.82
CA ALA A 64 -5.74 19.27 -4.20
C ALA A 64 -6.23 18.01 -4.92
N VAL A 65 -7.08 18.21 -5.93
CA VAL A 65 -7.49 17.11 -6.82
C VAL A 65 -6.47 16.96 -7.94
N ALA A 66 -6.06 15.72 -8.18
CA ALA A 66 -5.28 15.34 -9.35
C ALA A 66 -5.52 13.85 -9.59
N ILE A 67 -5.92 13.50 -10.82
CA ILE A 67 -6.17 12.11 -11.22
C ILE A 67 -5.60 11.94 -12.63
N THR A 68 -4.71 10.97 -12.82
CA THR A 68 -4.23 10.57 -14.16
C THR A 68 -5.38 10.01 -15.01
N PRO A 69 -5.40 10.24 -16.33
CA PRO A 69 -6.35 9.61 -17.24
C PRO A 69 -6.47 8.10 -17.04
N TYR A 70 -5.34 7.39 -16.93
CA TYR A 70 -5.31 5.96 -16.67
C TYR A 70 -6.11 5.55 -15.42
N PHE A 71 -5.83 6.13 -14.26
CA PHE A 71 -6.55 5.76 -13.03
C PHE A 71 -8.02 6.18 -13.06
N PHE A 72 -8.33 7.32 -13.67
CA PHE A 72 -9.71 7.77 -13.84
C PHE A 72 -10.50 6.82 -14.75
N ASN A 73 -9.86 6.20 -15.74
CA ASN A 73 -10.48 5.20 -16.61
C ASN A 73 -11.05 3.99 -15.84
N LEU A 74 -10.60 3.76 -14.60
CA LEU A 74 -11.09 2.69 -13.73
C LEU A 74 -12.38 3.04 -12.99
N ILE A 75 -12.84 4.30 -13.07
CA ILE A 75 -14.05 4.77 -12.42
C ILE A 75 -15.29 4.28 -13.18
N ASP A 76 -16.18 3.66 -12.42
CA ASP A 76 -17.53 3.35 -12.85
C ASP A 76 -18.38 4.61 -12.72
N ARG A 77 -18.71 5.20 -13.87
CA ARG A 77 -19.33 6.53 -13.94
C ARG A 77 -20.79 6.52 -13.49
N GLU A 78 -21.43 5.36 -13.64
CA GLU A 78 -22.84 5.15 -13.30
C GLU A 78 -23.05 4.78 -11.83
N ASP A 79 -21.96 4.52 -11.10
CA ASP A 79 -21.99 4.18 -9.67
C ASP A 79 -21.41 5.32 -8.82
N PRO A 80 -22.24 6.13 -8.16
CA PRO A 80 -21.79 7.16 -7.22
C PRO A 80 -21.00 6.60 -6.04
N ASP A 81 -21.15 5.33 -5.70
CA ASP A 81 -20.42 4.65 -4.64
C ASP A 81 -19.22 3.84 -5.16
N CYS A 82 -18.82 4.06 -6.42
CA CYS A 82 -17.70 3.38 -7.05
C CYS A 82 -16.45 3.42 -6.13
N PRO A 83 -15.86 2.27 -5.78
CA PRO A 83 -14.76 2.20 -4.82
C PRO A 83 -13.47 2.84 -5.35
N ILE A 84 -13.32 2.99 -6.67
CA ILE A 84 -12.20 3.75 -7.27
C ILE A 84 -12.44 5.25 -7.07
N ARG A 85 -13.64 5.74 -7.41
CA ARG A 85 -14.05 7.14 -7.29
C ARG A 85 -13.87 7.67 -5.87
N ARG A 86 -14.33 6.91 -4.88
CA ARG A 86 -14.22 7.23 -3.43
C ARG A 86 -12.78 7.46 -2.95
N GLN A 87 -11.79 6.94 -3.67
CA GLN A 87 -10.39 7.08 -3.28
C GLN A 87 -9.71 8.34 -3.82
N VAL A 88 -10.26 9.00 -4.85
CA VAL A 88 -9.58 10.10 -5.56
C VAL A 88 -10.45 11.32 -5.85
N VAL A 89 -11.77 11.18 -5.94
CA VAL A 89 -12.69 12.31 -6.12
C VAL A 89 -13.02 12.90 -4.75
N PRO A 90 -12.76 14.20 -4.50
CA PRO A 90 -13.04 14.82 -3.22
C PRO A 90 -14.52 14.81 -2.86
N ARG A 91 -14.84 14.77 -1.56
CA ARG A 91 -16.23 14.82 -1.05
C ARG A 91 -16.43 15.87 0.03
N GLY A 92 -17.64 16.41 0.14
CA GLY A 92 -18.03 17.39 1.17
C GLY A 92 -17.77 16.86 2.59
N ALA A 93 -17.88 15.54 2.81
CA ALA A 93 -17.50 14.90 4.06
C ALA A 93 -16.06 15.20 4.53
N GLU A 94 -15.16 15.57 3.62
CA GLU A 94 -13.78 15.96 3.94
C GLU A 94 -13.65 17.29 4.68
N MET A 95 -14.70 18.11 4.68
CA MET A 95 -14.77 19.38 5.41
C MET A 95 -14.95 19.19 6.91
N TYR A 96 -15.36 17.99 7.34
CA TYR A 96 -15.67 17.69 8.73
C TYR A 96 -14.57 16.85 9.36
N ALA A 97 -14.03 17.35 10.46
CA ALA A 97 -13.04 16.63 11.26
C ALA A 97 -13.65 16.10 12.56
N SER A 98 -13.31 14.88 12.95
CA SER A 98 -13.64 14.33 14.28
C SER A 98 -12.60 14.77 15.33
N PRO A 99 -12.96 14.83 16.63
CA PRO A 99 -12.06 15.28 17.71
C PRO A 99 -10.77 14.47 17.85
N GLU A 100 -10.72 13.25 17.31
CA GLU A 100 -9.56 12.34 17.35
C GLU A 100 -8.62 12.54 16.16
N GLU A 101 -9.05 13.24 15.11
CA GLU A 101 -8.26 13.43 13.89
C GLU A 101 -7.20 14.52 14.04
N ARG A 102 -6.06 14.32 13.38
CA ARG A 102 -4.88 15.18 13.44
C ARG A 102 -4.31 15.38 12.03
N LEU A 103 -3.56 16.46 11.84
CA LEU A 103 -2.80 16.70 10.61
C LEU A 103 -1.61 15.72 10.47
N ASP A 104 -0.97 15.39 11.59
CA ASP A 104 0.11 14.42 11.68
C ASP A 104 -0.24 13.31 12.69
N PRO A 105 -1.15 12.38 12.34
CA PRO A 105 -1.64 11.38 13.30
C PRO A 105 -0.57 10.36 13.73
N VAL A 106 0.47 10.18 12.92
CA VAL A 106 1.54 9.21 13.15
C VAL A 106 2.86 9.85 13.59
N GLY A 107 2.84 11.16 13.88
CA GLY A 107 3.94 11.91 14.48
C GLY A 107 5.21 11.93 13.64
N GLU A 108 5.11 12.02 12.31
CA GLU A 108 6.30 12.08 11.45
C GLU A 108 7.14 13.34 11.69
N ASP A 109 6.49 14.48 11.93
CA ASP A 109 7.16 15.77 12.05
C ASP A 109 7.97 15.84 13.36
N GLU A 110 7.45 15.28 14.45
CA GLU A 110 8.14 15.21 15.75
C GLU A 110 9.37 14.27 15.72
N HIS A 111 9.36 13.28 14.83
CA HIS A 111 10.46 12.32 14.66
C HIS A 111 11.39 12.70 13.49
N SER A 112 11.46 13.99 13.15
CA SER A 112 12.22 14.51 12.01
C SER A 112 13.52 15.21 12.43
N PRO A 113 14.65 14.47 12.61
CA PRO A 113 15.90 15.06 13.07
C PRO A 113 16.55 16.00 12.04
N THR A 114 16.20 15.85 10.76
CA THR A 114 16.66 16.70 9.67
C THR A 114 15.60 16.73 8.56
N PRO A 115 15.46 17.82 7.79
CA PRO A 115 14.46 17.91 6.74
C PRO A 115 14.47 16.70 5.79
N GLY A 116 13.31 16.06 5.67
CA GLY A 116 13.10 14.89 4.81
C GLY A 116 13.44 13.55 5.44
N ILE A 117 14.00 13.48 6.65
CA ILE A 117 14.21 12.21 7.36
C ILE A 117 13.21 12.10 8.49
N VAL A 118 12.53 10.97 8.60
CA VAL A 118 11.75 10.59 9.78
C VAL A 118 12.39 9.34 10.40
N HIS A 119 12.97 9.48 11.58
CA HIS A 119 13.70 8.43 12.29
C HIS A 119 12.97 8.04 13.58
N ARG A 120 11.92 7.23 13.41
CA ARG A 120 11.04 6.77 14.51
C ARG A 120 11.52 5.46 15.16
N TYR A 121 12.17 4.61 14.39
CA TYR A 121 12.57 3.27 14.82
C TYR A 121 14.08 3.18 14.93
N PRO A 122 14.64 2.34 15.83
CA PRO A 122 16.07 2.37 16.14
C PRO A 122 17.03 2.15 14.96
N ASP A 123 16.61 1.40 13.95
CA ASP A 123 17.50 0.86 12.91
C ASP A 123 17.07 1.24 11.48
N ARG A 124 16.07 2.12 11.33
CA ARG A 124 15.50 2.42 10.02
C ARG A 124 14.84 3.79 9.95
N VAL A 125 14.92 4.38 8.77
CA VAL A 125 14.34 5.71 8.51
C VAL A 125 13.43 5.72 7.30
N LEU A 126 12.53 6.69 7.31
CA LEU A 126 11.77 7.11 6.14
C LEU A 126 12.46 8.35 5.55
N PHE A 127 12.79 8.31 4.26
CA PHE A 127 13.39 9.39 3.52
C PHE A 127 12.38 9.98 2.53
N LEU A 128 11.81 11.13 2.87
CA LEU A 128 10.85 11.88 2.07
C LEU A 128 11.59 12.65 0.98
N VAL A 129 11.34 12.29 -0.29
CA VAL A 129 12.09 12.84 -1.43
C VAL A 129 11.27 13.69 -2.40
N THR A 130 9.97 13.81 -2.14
CA THR A 130 9.03 14.57 -2.98
C THR A 130 7.73 14.84 -2.22
N ASP A 131 7.00 15.89 -2.60
CA ASP A 131 5.65 16.24 -2.15
C ASP A 131 4.57 15.95 -3.22
N ARG A 132 4.97 15.41 -4.37
CA ARG A 132 4.08 15.16 -5.52
C ARG A 132 3.68 13.70 -5.63
N CYS A 133 2.42 13.48 -6.03
CA CYS A 133 1.87 12.18 -6.42
C CYS A 133 1.26 12.26 -7.82
N ALA A 134 1.14 11.13 -8.52
CA ALA A 134 0.44 11.06 -9.81
C ALA A 134 -1.06 11.34 -9.63
N ALA A 135 -1.65 10.77 -8.59
CA ALA A 135 -2.97 11.12 -8.09
C ALA A 135 -2.97 11.26 -6.56
N TYR A 136 -3.92 11.98 -6.00
CA TYR A 136 -4.00 12.21 -4.55
C TYR A 136 -5.11 11.37 -3.90
N CYS A 137 -4.71 10.44 -3.03
CA CYS A 137 -5.62 9.61 -2.27
C CYS A 137 -6.40 10.47 -1.26
N ARG A 138 -7.74 10.38 -1.21
CA ARG A 138 -8.58 11.13 -0.24
C ARG A 138 -8.41 10.69 1.23
N TYR A 139 -7.61 9.65 1.46
CA TYR A 139 -7.19 9.11 2.75
C TYR A 139 -5.67 9.20 2.96
N CYS A 140 -4.99 10.15 2.31
CA CYS A 140 -3.54 10.30 2.40
C CYS A 140 -3.08 10.71 3.81
N THR A 141 -2.29 9.86 4.49
CA THR A 141 -1.66 10.17 5.80
C THR A 141 -0.81 11.44 5.79
N ARG A 142 -0.26 11.79 4.62
CA ARG A 142 0.57 12.98 4.41
C ARG A 142 -0.17 14.11 3.70
N SER A 143 -1.50 14.16 3.78
CA SER A 143 -2.32 15.21 3.13
C SER A 143 -1.88 16.63 3.51
N ARG A 144 -1.35 16.85 4.72
CA ARG A 144 -0.74 18.13 5.15
C ARG A 144 0.46 18.54 4.31
N MET A 145 1.25 17.58 3.82
CA MET A 145 2.55 17.80 3.21
C MET A 145 2.50 17.76 1.69
N VAL A 146 1.69 16.88 1.12
CA VAL A 146 1.62 16.68 -0.34
C VAL A 146 0.68 17.70 -0.99
N SER A 147 0.80 17.85 -2.32
CA SER A 147 -0.01 18.77 -3.16
C SER A 147 0.20 20.27 -2.99
N ASN A 148 0.74 20.71 -1.85
CA ASN A 148 0.86 22.11 -1.43
C ASN A 148 -0.47 22.85 -1.17
N ALA A 149 -1.61 22.14 -1.14
CA ALA A 149 -2.91 22.74 -0.80
C ALA A 149 -2.96 23.38 0.61
N GLN A 150 -2.13 22.89 1.54
CA GLN A 150 -2.08 23.40 2.92
C GLN A 150 -0.82 24.25 3.20
N ASP A 151 -0.15 24.76 2.16
CA ASP A 151 1.04 25.63 2.27
C ASP A 151 2.18 25.11 3.17
N TYR A 152 2.31 23.78 3.30
CA TYR A 152 3.38 23.15 4.10
C TYR A 152 4.78 23.43 3.52
N ASN A 153 4.87 23.72 2.21
CA ASN A 153 6.12 24.12 1.54
C ASN A 153 7.27 23.12 1.73
N PHE A 154 7.00 21.83 1.51
CA PHE A 154 8.03 20.81 1.60
C PHE A 154 9.03 20.93 0.45
N HIS A 155 10.32 21.08 0.80
CA HIS A 155 11.42 21.06 -0.16
C HIS A 155 12.37 19.90 0.18
N PRO A 156 12.48 18.89 -0.71
CA PRO A 156 13.37 17.77 -0.46
C PRO A 156 14.83 18.23 -0.33
N ALA A 157 15.47 17.88 0.79
CA ALA A 157 16.86 18.22 1.09
C ALA A 157 17.76 16.98 1.01
N PHE A 158 17.97 16.44 -0.19
CA PHE A 158 18.62 15.14 -0.39
C PHE A 158 19.98 15.03 0.30
N GLU A 159 20.85 16.02 0.11
CA GLU A 159 22.20 15.98 0.69
C GLU A 159 22.18 15.99 2.22
N LYS A 160 21.21 16.67 2.86
CA LYS A 160 21.07 16.64 4.32
C LYS A 160 20.63 15.27 4.83
N GLY A 161 19.68 14.64 4.12
CA GLY A 161 19.24 13.28 4.44
C GLY A 161 20.35 12.24 4.23
N LEU A 162 21.10 12.34 3.12
CA LEU A 162 22.25 11.48 2.84
C LEU A 162 23.37 11.64 3.87
N GLN A 163 23.66 12.88 4.30
CA GLN A 163 24.63 13.15 5.36
C GLN A 163 24.19 12.50 6.68
N TYR A 164 22.92 12.70 7.08
CA TYR A 164 22.37 12.07 8.27
C TYR A 164 22.50 10.54 8.23
N LEU A 165 22.16 9.92 7.10
CA LEU A 165 22.31 8.47 6.91
C LEU A 165 23.76 8.00 6.99
N THR A 166 24.71 8.82 6.54
CA THR A 166 26.14 8.52 6.61
C THR A 166 26.67 8.58 8.04
N ASP A 167 26.22 9.57 8.82
CA ASP A 167 26.69 9.81 10.19
C ASP A 167 26.07 8.84 11.22
N HIS A 168 24.92 8.24 10.90
CA HIS A 168 24.14 7.39 11.80
C HIS A 168 24.25 5.91 11.42
N THR A 169 25.29 5.25 11.93
CA THR A 169 25.65 3.86 11.58
C THR A 169 24.70 2.78 12.10
N GLU A 170 23.81 3.12 13.04
CA GLU A 170 22.77 2.24 13.55
C GLU A 170 21.65 1.98 12.52
N ILE A 171 21.52 2.85 11.51
CA ILE A 171 20.48 2.76 10.49
C ILE A 171 20.90 1.72 9.45
N ARG A 172 20.15 0.64 9.30
CA ARG A 172 20.41 -0.39 8.27
C ARG A 172 19.38 -0.41 7.14
N ASP A 173 18.24 0.24 7.31
CA ASP A 173 17.11 0.23 6.37
C ASP A 173 16.59 1.63 6.07
N VAL A 174 16.56 1.99 4.78
CA VAL A 174 16.06 3.28 4.29
C VAL A 174 14.85 3.05 3.40
N LEU A 175 13.71 3.62 3.80
CA LEU A 175 12.49 3.66 2.99
C LEU A 175 12.36 5.01 2.30
N ILE A 176 12.61 5.06 0.99
CA ILE A 176 12.36 6.22 0.14
C ILE A 176 10.85 6.38 -0.06
N SER A 177 10.33 7.57 0.23
CA SER A 177 8.89 7.89 0.23
C SER A 177 8.65 9.40 0.05
N GLY A 178 7.50 9.91 0.48
CA GLY A 178 7.08 11.29 0.31
C GLY A 178 5.63 11.35 -0.14
N GLY A 179 5.39 12.09 -1.21
CA GLY A 179 4.28 11.85 -2.13
C GLY A 179 4.47 10.51 -2.83
N ASP A 180 5.19 10.51 -3.96
CA ASP A 180 5.57 9.26 -4.63
C ASP A 180 6.97 9.33 -5.28
N PRO A 181 7.97 8.59 -4.76
CA PRO A 181 9.35 8.62 -5.24
C PRO A 181 9.52 8.28 -6.72
N LEU A 182 8.65 7.44 -7.29
CA LEU A 182 8.77 7.04 -8.70
C LEU A 182 8.36 8.17 -9.66
N LEU A 183 7.88 9.32 -9.18
CA LEU A 183 7.77 10.53 -9.98
C LEU A 183 9.09 11.29 -10.18
N LEU A 184 10.13 10.96 -9.43
CA LEU A 184 11.46 11.48 -9.72
C LEU A 184 11.90 11.00 -11.11
N SER A 185 12.64 11.85 -11.81
CA SER A 185 13.26 11.46 -13.07
C SER A 185 14.23 10.29 -12.86
N ASP A 186 14.43 9.49 -13.90
CA ASP A 186 15.37 8.38 -13.89
C ASP A 186 16.76 8.82 -13.39
N GLN A 187 17.28 9.95 -13.86
CA GLN A 187 18.55 10.53 -13.39
C GLN A 187 18.58 10.83 -11.89
N LYS A 188 17.48 11.34 -11.32
CA LYS A 188 17.41 11.64 -9.88
C LYS A 188 17.32 10.37 -9.04
N LEU A 189 16.58 9.37 -9.51
CA LEU A 189 16.49 8.06 -8.85
C LEU A 189 17.84 7.35 -8.89
N ASP A 190 18.50 7.32 -10.05
CA ASP A 190 19.82 6.73 -10.24
C ASP A 190 20.86 7.37 -9.31
N TYR A 191 20.90 8.71 -9.27
CA TYR A 191 21.73 9.46 -8.32
C TYR A 191 21.45 9.08 -6.87
N LEU A 192 20.19 9.17 -6.44
CA LEU A 192 19.82 8.91 -5.04
C LEU A 192 20.16 7.49 -4.61
N LEU A 193 19.82 6.49 -5.43
CA LEU A 193 20.10 5.09 -5.17
C LEU A 193 21.61 4.83 -5.13
N GLY A 194 22.37 5.42 -6.06
CA GLY A 194 23.83 5.35 -6.07
C GLY A 194 24.45 5.91 -4.79
N ARG A 195 24.03 7.10 -4.36
CA ARG A 195 24.50 7.72 -3.10
C ARG A 195 24.16 6.88 -1.87
N LEU A 196 22.99 6.26 -1.83
CA LEU A 196 22.62 5.35 -0.73
C LEU A 196 23.48 4.08 -0.74
N ARG A 197 23.86 3.55 -1.92
CA ARG A 197 24.73 2.38 -2.04
C ARG A 197 26.18 2.64 -1.66
N GLU A 198 26.62 3.90 -1.65
CA GLU A 198 27.94 4.28 -1.15
C GLU A 198 28.04 4.17 0.39
N ILE A 199 26.92 4.11 1.11
CA ILE A 199 26.89 4.06 2.59
C ILE A 199 27.04 2.60 3.06
N PRO A 200 28.17 2.20 3.68
CA PRO A 200 28.51 0.78 3.88
C PRO A 200 27.59 0.02 4.85
N HIS A 201 27.02 0.70 5.84
CA HIS A 201 26.15 0.09 6.85
C HIS A 201 24.68 -0.03 6.42
N LEU A 202 24.30 0.51 5.26
CA LEU A 202 22.95 0.33 4.72
C LEU A 202 22.80 -1.04 4.07
N GLU A 203 21.91 -1.85 4.63
CA GLU A 203 21.60 -3.19 4.14
C GLU A 203 20.39 -3.19 3.20
N PHE A 204 19.36 -2.42 3.55
CA PHE A 204 18.09 -2.37 2.82
C PHE A 204 17.80 -0.98 2.27
N ILE A 205 17.47 -0.93 0.98
CA ILE A 205 16.83 0.21 0.34
C ILE A 205 15.45 -0.23 -0.10
N ARG A 206 14.44 0.54 0.28
CA ARG A 206 13.05 0.26 -0.01
C ARG A 206 12.35 1.48 -0.58
N ILE A 207 11.34 1.28 -1.42
CA ILE A 207 10.54 2.34 -2.02
C ILE A 207 9.07 2.11 -1.68
N GLY A 208 8.42 3.11 -1.09
CA GLY A 208 6.96 3.15 -0.97
C GLY A 208 6.38 3.91 -2.16
N THR A 209 5.52 3.29 -2.95
CA THR A 209 4.98 3.91 -4.17
C THR A 209 3.59 3.38 -4.52
N ARG A 210 2.75 4.27 -5.04
CA ARG A 210 1.46 3.95 -5.66
C ARG A 210 1.52 4.09 -7.18
N ILE A 211 2.67 4.46 -7.75
CA ILE A 211 2.83 4.69 -9.20
C ILE A 211 2.43 3.50 -10.07
N PRO A 212 2.75 2.22 -9.75
CA PRO A 212 2.25 1.13 -10.60
C PRO A 212 0.72 1.10 -10.69
N ILE A 213 0.02 1.55 -9.65
CA ILE A 213 -1.45 1.59 -9.59
C ILE A 213 -2.00 2.85 -10.29
N PHE A 214 -1.36 4.01 -10.11
CA PHE A 214 -1.84 5.27 -10.70
C PHE A 214 -1.33 5.54 -12.12
N LEU A 215 -0.17 5.00 -12.47
CA LEU A 215 0.60 5.35 -13.64
C LEU A 215 1.53 4.18 -14.02
N PRO A 216 1.00 2.99 -14.36
CA PRO A 216 1.82 1.83 -14.72
C PRO A 216 2.79 2.11 -15.87
N GLN A 217 2.49 3.08 -16.73
CA GLN A 217 3.34 3.56 -17.83
C GLN A 217 4.71 4.05 -17.35
N ARG A 218 4.84 4.49 -16.10
CA ARG A 218 6.12 4.94 -15.53
C ARG A 218 7.12 3.80 -15.35
N ILE A 219 6.67 2.54 -15.39
CA ILE A 219 7.52 1.34 -15.31
C ILE A 219 8.09 1.03 -16.71
N THR A 220 9.05 1.87 -17.11
CA THR A 220 9.79 1.78 -18.36
C THR A 220 10.95 0.78 -18.28
N ASP A 221 11.58 0.48 -19.41
CA ASP A 221 12.79 -0.35 -19.43
C ASP A 221 13.98 0.37 -18.81
N GLY A 222 14.10 1.69 -19.00
CA GLY A 222 15.13 2.51 -18.34
C GLY A 222 15.02 2.50 -16.81
N LEU A 223 13.81 2.56 -16.25
CA LEU A 223 13.62 2.42 -14.81
C LEU A 223 14.03 1.02 -14.32
N GLN A 224 13.71 -0.03 -15.08
CA GLN A 224 14.13 -1.39 -14.72
C GLN A 224 15.65 -1.54 -14.71
N GLU A 225 16.37 -0.92 -15.65
CA GLU A 225 17.83 -0.92 -15.68
C GLU A 225 18.43 -0.27 -14.43
N ILE A 226 17.91 0.88 -14.02
CA ILE A 226 18.32 1.57 -12.78
C ILE A 226 18.07 0.67 -11.56
N LEU A 227 16.88 0.07 -11.46
CA LEU A 227 16.54 -0.80 -10.34
C LEU A 227 17.41 -2.06 -10.28
N ARG A 228 17.80 -2.62 -11.44
CA ARG A 228 18.75 -3.75 -11.50
C ARG A 228 20.15 -3.32 -11.08
N ALA A 229 20.62 -2.17 -11.56
CA ALA A 229 21.96 -1.66 -11.27
C ALA A 229 22.18 -1.40 -9.77
N HIS A 230 21.14 -0.90 -9.09
CA HIS A 230 21.19 -0.59 -7.65
C HIS A 230 20.50 -1.65 -6.78
N GLY A 231 20.13 -2.82 -7.33
CA GLY A 231 19.42 -3.88 -6.61
C GLY A 231 20.27 -4.59 -5.54
N PRO A 232 19.65 -5.31 -4.58
CA PRO A 232 18.20 -5.51 -4.43
C PRO A 232 17.50 -4.31 -3.78
N ILE A 233 16.39 -3.86 -4.37
CA ILE A 233 15.50 -2.81 -3.84
C ILE A 233 14.16 -3.45 -3.55
N TRP A 234 13.59 -3.20 -2.38
CA TRP A 234 12.24 -3.69 -2.05
C TRP A 234 11.21 -2.61 -2.37
N MET A 235 10.02 -3.01 -2.80
CA MET A 235 8.98 -2.04 -3.12
C MET A 235 7.66 -2.40 -2.45
N SER A 236 7.08 -1.43 -1.74
CA SER A 236 5.74 -1.53 -1.18
C SER A 236 4.77 -0.74 -2.05
N LEU A 237 3.91 -1.47 -2.74
CA LEU A 237 2.80 -0.96 -3.52
C LEU A 237 1.61 -0.61 -2.63
N HIS A 238 0.65 0.14 -3.17
CA HIS A 238 -0.52 0.59 -2.42
C HIS A 238 -1.80 0.39 -3.24
N ALA A 239 -2.32 -0.84 -3.23
CA ALA A 239 -3.57 -1.20 -3.90
C ALA A 239 -4.64 -1.49 -2.85
N ASN A 240 -5.86 -1.05 -3.11
CA ASN A 240 -6.97 -1.11 -2.15
C ASN A 240 -8.20 -1.83 -2.69
N HIS A 241 -8.33 -2.03 -4.00
CA HIS A 241 -9.52 -2.66 -4.57
C HIS A 241 -9.15 -3.56 -5.76
N PRO A 242 -9.80 -4.72 -5.98
CA PRO A 242 -9.50 -5.61 -7.11
C PRO A 242 -9.67 -4.94 -8.49
N ARG A 243 -10.50 -3.90 -8.61
CA ARG A 243 -10.63 -3.11 -9.87
C ARG A 243 -9.34 -2.33 -10.20
N GLU A 244 -8.46 -2.08 -9.24
CA GLU A 244 -7.14 -1.49 -9.49
C GLU A 244 -6.16 -2.49 -10.11
N CYS A 245 -6.46 -3.80 -10.04
CA CYS A 245 -5.68 -4.86 -10.66
C CYS A 245 -6.06 -5.00 -12.14
N THR A 246 -5.42 -4.18 -12.97
CA THR A 246 -5.56 -4.16 -14.43
C THR A 246 -4.47 -4.98 -15.12
N LEU A 247 -4.60 -5.21 -16.43
CA LEU A 247 -3.54 -5.85 -17.22
C LEU A 247 -2.27 -4.98 -17.28
N GLU A 248 -2.40 -3.66 -17.30
CA GLU A 248 -1.28 -2.71 -17.29
C GLU A 248 -0.53 -2.76 -15.94
N LEU A 249 -1.24 -2.80 -14.80
CA LEU A 249 -0.64 -2.96 -13.49
C LEU A 249 0.04 -4.33 -13.37
N LYS A 250 -0.57 -5.39 -13.90
CA LYS A 250 0.07 -6.71 -13.96
C LYS A 250 1.40 -6.64 -14.69
N ASN A 251 1.42 -6.07 -15.89
CA ASN A 251 2.64 -5.95 -16.71
C ASN A 251 3.71 -5.10 -16.01
N ALA A 252 3.31 -4.00 -15.35
CA ALA A 252 4.18 -3.16 -14.55
C ALA A 252 4.80 -3.94 -13.37
N CYS A 253 4.00 -4.70 -12.62
CA CYS A 253 4.48 -5.57 -11.54
C CYS A 253 5.43 -6.65 -12.07
N GLU A 254 5.15 -7.23 -13.23
CA GLU A 254 6.03 -8.24 -13.83
C GLU A 254 7.40 -7.67 -14.22
N LYS A 255 7.43 -6.48 -14.82
CA LYS A 255 8.66 -5.74 -15.11
C LYS A 255 9.48 -5.47 -13.84
N LEU A 256 8.84 -4.99 -12.77
CA LEU A 256 9.51 -4.76 -11.49
C LEU A 256 10.07 -6.07 -10.90
N ALA A 257 9.27 -7.13 -10.88
CA ALA A 257 9.71 -8.42 -10.36
C ALA A 257 10.87 -9.02 -11.17
N PHE A 258 10.86 -8.88 -12.51
CA PHE A 258 11.97 -9.30 -13.37
C PHE A 258 13.20 -8.40 -13.29
N ALA A 259 13.07 -7.17 -12.81
CA ALA A 259 14.20 -6.34 -12.40
C ALA A 259 14.80 -6.75 -11.04
N GLY A 260 14.29 -7.83 -10.42
CA GLY A 260 14.78 -8.34 -9.15
C GLY A 260 14.23 -7.61 -7.92
N VAL A 261 13.13 -6.86 -8.07
CA VAL A 261 12.47 -6.11 -6.99
C VAL A 261 11.46 -7.00 -6.27
N PRO A 262 11.65 -7.33 -4.98
CA PRO A 262 10.59 -7.97 -4.20
C PRO A 262 9.44 -7.00 -3.96
N LEU A 263 8.22 -7.43 -4.29
CA LEU A 263 7.01 -6.61 -4.23
C LEU A 263 6.14 -6.98 -3.02
N GLY A 264 5.85 -5.98 -2.19
CA GLY A 264 4.84 -6.02 -1.14
C GLY A 264 3.65 -5.13 -1.48
N ASN A 265 2.49 -5.35 -0.88
CA ASN A 265 1.35 -4.45 -0.95
C ASN A 265 0.91 -3.98 0.45
N GLN A 266 0.65 -2.69 0.56
CA GLN A 266 0.14 -2.02 1.74
C GLN A 266 -1.25 -1.47 1.40
N SER A 267 -2.30 -2.21 1.75
CA SER A 267 -3.68 -1.72 1.65
C SER A 267 -4.04 -0.94 2.90
N VAL A 268 -5.03 -0.06 2.79
CA VAL A 268 -5.71 0.61 3.89
C VAL A 268 -7.15 0.10 3.92
N LEU A 269 -7.65 -0.22 5.11
CA LEU A 269 -9.03 -0.63 5.35
C LEU A 269 -9.94 0.61 5.25
N LEU A 270 -10.71 0.67 4.17
CA LEU A 270 -11.47 1.84 3.76
C LEU A 270 -12.95 1.48 3.60
N ARG A 271 -13.81 2.31 4.21
CA ARG A 271 -15.26 2.14 4.23
C ARG A 271 -15.88 2.33 2.85
N GLY A 272 -16.63 1.32 2.40
CA GLY A 272 -17.24 1.31 1.07
C GLY A 272 -16.19 1.18 -0.05
N VAL A 273 -14.99 0.69 0.27
CA VAL A 273 -13.95 0.39 -0.71
C VAL A 273 -13.52 -1.05 -0.58
N ASN A 274 -13.07 -1.48 0.61
CA ASN A 274 -12.54 -2.83 0.80
C ASN A 274 -12.79 -3.40 2.20
N ASP A 275 -13.76 -2.82 2.92
CA ASP A 275 -14.17 -3.26 4.24
C ASP A 275 -15.12 -4.48 4.21
N ASP A 276 -14.94 -5.36 3.24
CA ASP A 276 -15.62 -6.65 3.14
C ASP A 276 -14.70 -7.81 2.73
N GLU A 277 -15.14 -9.02 3.10
CA GLU A 277 -14.37 -10.25 2.94
C GLU A 277 -14.11 -10.61 1.47
N ASP A 278 -15.14 -10.53 0.63
CA ASP A 278 -15.07 -10.98 -0.77
C ASP A 278 -14.17 -10.05 -1.59
N THR A 279 -14.33 -8.74 -1.40
CA THR A 279 -13.48 -7.72 -2.03
C THR A 279 -12.02 -7.87 -1.60
N MET A 280 -11.77 -8.02 -0.31
CA MET A 280 -10.40 -8.20 0.19
C MET A 280 -9.81 -9.51 -0.32
N GLN A 281 -10.53 -10.63 -0.28
CA GLN A 281 -10.03 -11.90 -0.78
C GLN A 281 -9.69 -11.84 -2.27
N SER A 282 -10.55 -11.20 -3.08
CA SER A 282 -10.29 -10.96 -4.51
C SER A 282 -9.03 -10.12 -4.71
N LEU A 283 -8.89 -8.98 -4.01
CA LEU A 283 -7.68 -8.15 -4.07
C LEU A 283 -6.42 -8.96 -3.77
N LEU A 284 -6.40 -9.69 -2.66
CA LEU A 284 -5.23 -10.44 -2.21
C LEU A 284 -4.83 -11.54 -3.19
N HIS A 285 -5.80 -12.20 -3.82
CA HIS A 285 -5.52 -13.20 -4.84
C HIS A 285 -4.96 -12.57 -6.12
N ARG A 286 -5.53 -11.46 -6.59
CA ARG A 286 -5.02 -10.71 -7.75
C ARG A 286 -3.61 -10.19 -7.51
N LEU A 287 -3.31 -9.71 -6.30
CA LEU A 287 -1.94 -9.32 -5.91
C LEU A 287 -0.95 -10.47 -6.08
N LEU A 288 -1.28 -11.68 -5.60
CA LEU A 288 -0.42 -12.84 -5.79
C LEU A 288 -0.24 -13.23 -7.26
N MET A 289 -1.29 -13.08 -8.09
CA MET A 289 -1.20 -13.30 -9.54
C MET A 289 -0.21 -12.34 -10.23
N MET A 290 0.08 -11.19 -9.62
CA MET A 290 1.06 -10.21 -10.08
C MET A 290 2.44 -10.34 -9.40
N ARG A 291 2.67 -11.41 -8.61
CA ARG A 291 3.87 -11.60 -7.77
C ARG A 291 4.04 -10.51 -6.69
N VAL A 292 2.93 -9.92 -6.24
CA VAL A 292 2.91 -8.94 -5.15
C VAL A 292 2.42 -9.62 -3.88
N ARG A 293 3.25 -9.64 -2.84
CA ARG A 293 2.88 -10.23 -1.55
C ARG A 293 2.06 -9.21 -0.75
N PRO A 294 0.84 -9.53 -0.30
CA PRO A 294 0.16 -8.73 0.71
C PRO A 294 1.01 -8.60 1.97
N TYR A 295 1.41 -7.37 2.30
CA TYR A 295 2.30 -7.08 3.42
C TYR A 295 1.51 -6.58 4.62
N TYR A 296 0.83 -5.45 4.47
CA TYR A 296 0.00 -4.87 5.51
C TYR A 296 -1.41 -4.57 5.01
N LEU A 297 -2.37 -4.76 5.90
CA LEU A 297 -3.65 -4.06 5.89
C LEU A 297 -3.58 -3.03 7.02
N TYR A 298 -3.52 -1.75 6.69
CA TYR A 298 -3.56 -0.68 7.67
C TYR A 298 -4.99 -0.36 8.04
N GLN A 299 -5.27 -0.16 9.32
CA GLN A 299 -6.41 0.68 9.69
C GLN A 299 -6.20 2.09 9.12
N CYS A 300 -7.25 2.70 8.56
CA CYS A 300 -7.19 4.08 8.10
C CYS A 300 -6.82 5.01 9.26
N ASP A 301 -5.74 5.77 9.09
CA ASP A 301 -5.20 6.69 10.08
C ASP A 301 -6.21 7.80 10.44
N LEU A 302 -6.03 8.38 11.63
CA LEU A 302 -6.85 9.48 12.15
C LEU A 302 -6.48 10.83 11.49
N ILE A 303 -6.56 10.88 10.18
CA ILE A 303 -6.24 12.05 9.36
C ILE A 303 -7.43 13.02 9.38
N THR A 304 -7.17 14.31 9.53
CA THR A 304 -8.20 15.36 9.43
C THR A 304 -9.07 15.16 8.18
N GLY A 305 -10.38 14.99 8.39
CA GLY A 305 -11.36 14.85 7.31
C GLY A 305 -11.37 13.48 6.62
N SER A 306 -10.83 12.42 7.23
CA SER A 306 -10.87 11.05 6.67
C SER A 306 -11.95 10.15 7.27
N SER A 307 -12.68 10.63 8.30
CA SER A 307 -13.71 9.88 9.04
C SER A 307 -14.68 9.09 8.17
N HIS A 308 -15.15 9.69 7.07
CA HIS A 308 -16.08 9.08 6.11
C HIS A 308 -15.52 7.84 5.39
N LEU A 309 -14.18 7.73 5.26
CA LEU A 309 -13.49 6.57 4.69
C LEU A 309 -12.96 5.60 5.74
N ARG A 310 -12.99 5.96 7.03
CA ARG A 310 -12.44 5.12 8.10
C ARG A 310 -13.40 3.98 8.42
N ALA A 311 -13.01 2.76 8.09
CA ALA A 311 -13.78 1.56 8.44
C ALA A 311 -13.62 1.19 9.93
N ASP A 312 -14.56 0.40 10.46
CA ASP A 312 -14.49 -0.13 11.82
C ASP A 312 -13.34 -1.16 11.93
N PRO A 313 -12.37 -1.00 12.85
CA PRO A 313 -11.27 -1.95 12.99
C PRO A 313 -11.71 -3.38 13.33
N ARG A 314 -12.91 -3.56 13.92
CA ARG A 314 -13.50 -4.89 14.15
C ARG A 314 -13.76 -5.62 12.84
N ARG A 315 -14.07 -4.88 11.76
CA ARG A 315 -14.22 -5.44 10.42
C ARG A 315 -12.89 -5.99 9.88
N GLY A 316 -11.79 -5.28 10.14
CA GLY A 316 -10.44 -5.75 9.81
C GLY A 316 -10.11 -7.09 10.50
N LEU A 317 -10.45 -7.22 11.79
CA LEU A 317 -10.31 -8.48 12.52
C LEU A 317 -11.13 -9.63 11.93
N GLU A 318 -12.38 -9.36 11.55
CA GLU A 318 -13.24 -10.34 10.87
C GLU A 318 -12.64 -10.79 9.55
N ILE A 319 -12.17 -9.84 8.73
CA ILE A 319 -11.50 -10.11 7.45
C ILE A 319 -10.28 -11.02 7.67
N ILE A 320 -9.37 -10.70 8.59
CA ILE A 320 -8.19 -11.55 8.85
C ILE A 320 -8.60 -12.95 9.32
N ARG A 321 -9.62 -13.06 10.19
CA ARG A 321 -10.13 -14.35 10.66
C ARG A 321 -10.65 -15.20 9.50
N LYS A 322 -11.34 -14.57 8.56
CA LYS A 322 -11.93 -15.20 7.37
C LYS A 322 -10.91 -15.54 6.30
N LEU A 323 -9.80 -14.83 6.22
CA LEU A 323 -8.72 -15.15 5.28
C LEU A 323 -7.85 -16.29 5.80
N ARG A 324 -7.47 -16.27 7.08
CA ARG A 324 -6.56 -17.26 7.66
C ARG A 324 -7.19 -18.66 7.64
N GLY A 325 -6.54 -19.58 6.93
CA GLY A 325 -7.00 -20.97 6.76
C GLY A 325 -7.99 -21.18 5.61
N HIS A 326 -8.53 -20.11 5.03
CA HIS A 326 -9.46 -20.17 3.89
C HIS A 326 -8.82 -19.73 2.57
N THR A 327 -7.60 -19.17 2.62
CA THR A 327 -6.75 -18.93 1.46
C THR A 327 -5.29 -19.29 1.72
N SER A 328 -4.45 -19.16 0.70
CA SER A 328 -3.00 -19.33 0.75
C SER A 328 -2.38 -18.46 1.85
N GLY A 329 -1.47 -19.01 2.65
CA GLY A 329 -0.80 -18.26 3.72
C GLY A 329 -0.08 -17.00 3.24
N TYR A 330 0.45 -17.01 2.00
CA TYR A 330 1.06 -15.86 1.35
C TYR A 330 0.09 -14.69 1.09
N ALA A 331 -1.20 -14.96 0.99
CA ALA A 331 -2.21 -13.95 0.72
C ALA A 331 -2.66 -13.20 1.99
N VAL A 332 -2.37 -13.71 3.19
CA VAL A 332 -2.88 -13.11 4.44
C VAL A 332 -1.92 -12.01 4.92
N PRO A 333 -2.29 -10.71 4.83
CA PRO A 333 -1.45 -9.63 5.31
C PRO A 333 -1.45 -9.59 6.85
N GLN A 334 -0.52 -8.83 7.42
CA GLN A 334 -0.63 -8.43 8.82
C GLN A 334 -1.59 -7.24 8.92
N PHE A 335 -2.70 -7.37 9.66
CA PHE A 335 -3.52 -6.21 10.00
C PHE A 335 -2.83 -5.42 11.10
N VAL A 336 -2.70 -4.10 10.89
CA VAL A 336 -1.99 -3.20 11.80
C VAL A 336 -2.75 -1.90 12.02
N ILE A 337 -2.63 -1.34 13.22
CA ILE A 337 -3.00 0.04 13.53
C ILE A 337 -1.70 0.79 13.78
N ASP A 338 -1.42 1.88 13.07
CA ASP A 338 -0.32 2.78 13.44
C ASP A 338 -0.78 3.58 14.66
N ALA A 339 -0.15 3.33 15.81
CA ALA A 339 -0.57 3.89 17.07
C ALA A 339 -0.44 5.43 17.05
N PRO A 340 -1.48 6.17 17.44
CA PRO A 340 -1.48 7.64 17.40
C PRO A 340 -0.28 8.24 18.13
N GLY A 341 0.21 9.37 17.63
CA GLY A 341 1.36 10.08 18.21
C GLY A 341 2.71 9.37 17.95
N GLY A 342 2.77 8.48 16.96
CA GLY A 342 4.02 7.84 16.56
C GLY A 342 4.40 6.62 17.38
N GLY A 343 3.44 5.93 18.03
CA GLY A 343 3.71 4.68 18.75
C GLY A 343 4.09 3.51 17.84
N GLY A 344 3.91 3.65 16.53
CA GLY A 344 4.28 2.65 15.53
C GLY A 344 3.20 1.63 15.25
N LYS A 345 3.49 0.75 14.28
CA LYS A 345 2.54 -0.26 13.77
C LYS A 345 2.34 -1.39 14.79
N VAL A 346 1.16 -1.46 15.37
CA VAL A 346 0.75 -2.51 16.31
C VAL A 346 -0.04 -3.58 15.55
N PRO A 347 0.42 -4.85 15.51
CA PRO A 347 -0.32 -5.92 14.86
C PRO A 347 -1.59 -6.28 15.63
N ILE A 348 -2.68 -6.43 14.90
CA ILE A 348 -3.99 -6.82 15.42
C ILE A 348 -4.36 -8.16 14.79
N ASN A 349 -4.53 -9.19 15.61
CA ASN A 349 -4.79 -10.56 15.17
C ASN A 349 -6.08 -11.10 15.79
N PRO A 350 -6.79 -12.01 15.11
CA PRO A 350 -7.80 -12.83 15.76
C PRO A 350 -7.17 -13.69 16.87
N GLU A 351 -7.89 -13.86 17.98
CA GLU A 351 -7.48 -14.75 19.06
C GLU A 351 -7.61 -16.22 18.62
N TYR A 352 -6.46 -16.90 18.52
CA TYR A 352 -6.39 -18.34 18.25
C TYR A 352 -5.93 -19.14 19.47
N VAL A 353 -5.30 -18.48 20.46
CA VAL A 353 -4.90 -19.09 21.73
C VAL A 353 -6.04 -18.93 22.72
N GLU A 354 -6.58 -20.03 23.22
CA GLU A 354 -7.64 -20.00 24.22
C GLU A 354 -7.07 -19.96 25.63
N GLN A 355 -5.98 -20.70 25.86
CA GLN A 355 -5.36 -20.83 27.16
C GLN A 355 -3.89 -21.24 27.02
N ILE A 356 -3.04 -20.71 27.90
CA ILE A 356 -1.67 -21.18 28.10
C ILE A 356 -1.57 -21.63 29.57
N THR A 357 -1.11 -22.85 29.79
CA THR A 357 -0.80 -23.39 31.12
C THR A 357 0.68 -23.75 31.20
N GLU A 358 1.16 -24.24 32.34
CA GLU A 358 2.53 -24.76 32.44
C GLU A 358 2.75 -25.99 31.54
N LYS A 359 1.70 -26.77 31.26
CA LYS A 359 1.81 -28.07 30.59
C LYS A 359 1.49 -28.04 29.10
N GLU A 360 0.65 -27.11 28.66
CA GLU A 360 0.14 -27.06 27.28
C GLU A 360 -0.42 -25.69 26.89
N ILE A 361 -0.57 -25.50 25.56
CA ILE A 361 -1.30 -24.41 24.91
C ILE A 361 -2.56 -24.98 24.24
N THR A 362 -3.72 -24.43 24.59
CA THR A 362 -4.99 -24.72 23.92
C THR A 362 -5.22 -23.73 22.79
N LEU A 363 -5.42 -24.25 21.58
CA LEU A 363 -5.54 -23.49 20.33
C LEU A 363 -6.85 -23.79 19.62
N ARG A 364 -7.49 -22.78 19.03
CA ARG A 364 -8.62 -22.95 18.12
C ARG A 364 -8.21 -22.62 16.69
N ASN A 365 -8.44 -23.54 15.75
CA ASN A 365 -8.13 -23.29 14.34
C ASN A 365 -9.28 -22.55 13.61
N PHE A 366 -9.07 -22.26 12.32
CA PHE A 366 -10.06 -21.60 11.44
C PHE A 366 -11.39 -22.37 11.27
N GLN A 367 -11.40 -23.68 11.53
CA GLN A 367 -12.61 -24.52 11.50
C GLN A 367 -13.35 -24.55 12.84
N GLY A 368 -12.85 -23.81 13.85
CA GLY A 368 -13.38 -23.82 15.20
C GLY A 368 -12.99 -25.06 16.01
N ARG A 369 -12.11 -25.93 15.49
CA ARG A 369 -11.64 -27.13 16.20
C ARG A 369 -10.58 -26.75 17.23
N VAL A 370 -10.67 -27.35 18.41
CA VAL A 370 -9.73 -27.14 19.52
C VAL A 370 -8.62 -28.18 19.45
N TYR A 371 -7.39 -27.73 19.69
CA TYR A 371 -6.17 -28.53 19.72
C TYR A 371 -5.36 -28.20 20.97
N HIS A 372 -4.62 -29.18 21.47
CA HIS A 372 -3.76 -29.05 22.64
C HIS A 372 -2.31 -29.28 22.20
N TYR A 373 -1.45 -28.29 22.41
CA TYR A 373 -0.01 -28.38 22.11
C TYR A 373 0.77 -28.49 23.43
N PRO A 374 1.41 -29.64 23.72
CA PRO A 374 2.13 -29.83 24.99
C PRO A 374 3.39 -28.95 25.07
N LEU A 375 3.62 -28.36 26.23
CA LEU A 375 4.83 -27.59 26.60
C LEU A 375 5.79 -28.41 27.45
N ASP A 376 5.27 -29.41 28.17
CA ASP A 376 6.06 -30.31 29.01
C ASP A 376 6.33 -31.67 28.33
N GLN A 377 7.61 -32.04 28.41
CA GLN A 377 8.30 -33.29 28.09
C GLN A 377 8.92 -33.47 26.69
N PRO A 378 10.20 -33.89 26.60
CA PRO A 378 10.61 -34.74 25.49
C PRO A 378 9.69 -35.95 25.56
N SER A 379 8.96 -36.25 24.49
CA SER A 379 8.21 -37.51 24.41
C SER A 379 9.11 -38.64 24.89
N ALA A 380 8.56 -39.65 25.57
CA ALA A 380 9.23 -40.94 25.66
C ALA A 380 9.77 -41.22 24.25
N LEU A 381 11.10 -41.24 24.10
CA LEU A 381 11.75 -41.29 22.80
C LEU A 381 11.17 -42.51 22.08
N LEU A 382 10.31 -42.28 21.10
CA LEU A 382 9.82 -43.35 20.25
C LEU A 382 11.06 -43.92 19.57
N ARG A 383 11.39 -45.17 19.87
CA ARG A 383 12.49 -45.88 19.23
C ARG A 383 12.08 -46.16 17.80
N LYS A 384 13.06 -46.32 16.92
CA LYS A 384 12.82 -46.69 15.51
C LYS A 384 11.93 -47.94 15.38
N GLU A 385 12.04 -48.84 16.37
CA GLU A 385 11.23 -50.05 16.57
C GLU A 385 9.72 -49.77 16.72
N ASP A 386 9.34 -48.62 17.30
CA ASP A 386 7.94 -48.22 17.52
C ASP A 386 7.24 -47.74 16.23
N PHE A 387 7.99 -47.65 15.12
CA PHE A 387 7.50 -47.27 13.79
C PHE A 387 7.59 -48.39 12.74
N GLU A 388 8.07 -49.59 13.10
CA GLU A 388 8.06 -50.74 12.18
C GLU A 388 6.62 -51.17 11.88
N GLY A 389 6.23 -51.18 10.60
CA GLY A 389 4.87 -51.48 10.12
C GLY A 389 3.95 -50.25 9.94
N ALA A 390 4.24 -49.10 10.56
CA ALA A 390 3.39 -47.89 10.46
C ALA A 390 3.36 -47.27 9.05
N PHE A 391 4.35 -47.60 8.21
CA PHE A 391 4.42 -47.14 6.81
C PHE A 391 3.97 -48.20 5.79
N GLU A 392 3.65 -49.43 6.21
CA GLU A 392 3.21 -50.50 5.30
C GLU A 392 1.74 -50.30 4.86
N GLU A 393 0.90 -49.68 5.68
CA GLU A 393 -0.51 -49.36 5.35
C GLU A 393 -0.66 -48.18 4.36
N VAL A 394 0.42 -47.44 4.05
CA VAL A 394 0.34 -46.27 3.14
C VAL A 394 0.53 -46.67 1.66
N PHE A 395 0.95 -47.91 1.39
CA PHE A 395 1.23 -48.40 0.03
C PHE A 395 0.50 -49.69 -0.38
N THR A 396 -0.55 -50.09 0.34
CA THR A 396 -1.53 -51.09 -0.11
C THR A 396 -2.86 -50.42 -0.39
#